data_AF-A0A9D1APD4-F1
#
_entry.id   AF-A0A9D1APD4-F1
#
_cell.length_a   1.000
_cell.length_b   1.000
_cell.length_c   1.000
_cell.angle_alpha   90.00
_cell.angle_beta   90.00
_cell.angle_gamma   90.00
#
_symmetry.space_group_name_H-M   'P 1'
#
loop_
_entity.id
_entity.type
_entity.pdbx_description
1 polymer ?
#
loop_
_entity_poly.entity_id
_entity_poly.type
_entity_poly.pdbx_seq_one_letter_code
_entity_poly.pdbx_strand_id
1 'polypeptide(L)' 'MSREKKNLRRLSVLVTAQTAGNLKKLTAMAGFRDHGRTIDKLVREKMLSLRGKDVCKHDG' A
#
# COMPACT_ATOMS: atom_id res chain seq x y z
N MET A 1 -15.19 22.93 -10.64
CA MET A 1 -14.20 22.99 -9.56
C MET A 1 -13.53 21.62 -9.44
N SER A 2 -12.33 21.46 -9.98
CA SER A 2 -11.60 20.19 -9.84
C SER A 2 -11.30 20.01 -8.34
N ARG A 3 -11.84 18.94 -7.72
CA ARG A 3 -11.45 18.55 -6.36
C ARG A 3 -9.97 18.16 -6.44
N GLU A 4 -9.11 19.14 -6.19
CA GLU A 4 -7.68 18.92 -6.08
C GLU A 4 -7.46 17.73 -5.14
N LYS A 5 -6.72 16.73 -5.59
CA LYS A 5 -6.29 15.59 -4.77
C LYS A 5 -5.24 16.09 -3.77
N LYS A 6 -5.66 16.92 -2.81
CA LYS A 6 -4.79 17.76 -1.96
C LYS A 6 -3.80 16.96 -1.10
N ASN A 7 -3.99 15.65 -0.95
CA ASN A 7 -3.20 14.80 -0.07
C ASN A 7 -2.52 13.61 -0.78
N LEU A 8 -2.43 13.62 -2.12
CA LEU A 8 -1.64 12.60 -2.83
C LEU A 8 -0.22 13.12 -3.09
N ARG A 9 0.77 12.22 -2.99
CA ARG A 9 2.18 12.49 -3.30
C ARG A 9 2.62 11.55 -4.42
N ARG A 10 3.35 12.06 -5.41
CA ARG A 10 4.02 11.19 -6.40
C ARG A 10 5.25 10.56 -5.75
N LEU A 11 5.44 9.27 -5.99
CA LEU A 11 6.58 8.49 -5.50
C LEU A 11 7.31 7.88 -6.71
N SER A 12 8.64 8.06 -6.77
CA SER A 12 9.50 7.44 -7.78
C SER A 12 10.56 6.61 -7.05
N VAL A 13 10.53 5.29 -7.20
CA VAL A 13 11.40 4.35 -6.48
C VAL A 13 11.87 3.27 -7.43
N LEU A 14 13.15 2.91 -7.33
CA LEU A 14 13.71 1.77 -8.02
C LEU A 14 13.35 0.49 -7.26
N VAL A 15 12.79 -0.49 -7.96
CA VAL A 15 12.43 -1.80 -7.38
C VAL A 15 12.97 -2.93 -8.25
N THR A 16 13.05 -4.13 -7.68
CA THR A 16 13.42 -5.31 -8.45
C THR A 16 12.36 -5.64 -9.51
N ALA A 17 12.79 -6.29 -10.60
CA ALA A 17 11.88 -6.74 -11.66
C ALA A 17 10.76 -7.65 -11.12
N GLN A 18 11.08 -8.50 -10.14
CA GLN A 18 10.11 -9.37 -9.48
C GLN A 18 9.03 -8.57 -8.75
N THR A 19 9.41 -7.53 -7.99
CA THR A 19 8.46 -6.67 -7.27
C THR A 19 7.53 -5.95 -8.25
N ALA A 20 8.08 -5.42 -9.34
CA ALA A 20 7.29 -4.77 -10.39
C ALA A 20 6.30 -5.75 -11.05
N GLY A 21 6.72 -6.99 -11.33
CA GLY A 21 5.85 -8.04 -11.86
C GLY A 21 4.72 -8.43 -10.90
N ASN A 22 5.04 -8.59 -9.62
CA ASN A 22 4.05 -8.91 -8.59
C ASN A 22 3.05 -7.78 -8.37
N LEU A 23 3.49 -6.52 -8.38
CA LEU A 23 2.61 -5.34 -8.31
C LEU A 23 1.60 -5.32 -9.46
N LYS A 24 2.04 -5.63 -10.70
CA LYS A 24 1.13 -5.75 -11.85
C LYS A 24 0.08 -6.84 -11.63
N LYS A 25 0.49 -8.04 -11.22
CA LYS A 25 -0.42 -9.16 -10.93
C LYS A 25 -1.41 -8.80 -9.83
N LEU A 26 -0.95 -8.26 -8.70
CA LEU A 26 -1.80 -7.86 -7.58
C LEU A 26 -2.81 -6.77 -7.98
N THR A 27 -2.37 -5.80 -8.78
CA THR A 27 -3.25 -4.73 -9.30
C THR A 27 -4.36 -5.32 -10.18
N ALA A 28 -4.02 -6.26 -11.06
CA ALA A 28 -4.99 -6.95 -11.91
C ALA A 28 -5.97 -7.81 -11.09
N MET A 29 -5.47 -8.60 -10.13
CA MET A 29 -6.30 -9.44 -9.26
C MET A 29 -7.25 -8.62 -8.38
N ALA A 30 -6.81 -7.43 -7.93
CA ALA A 30 -7.62 -6.53 -7.12
C ALA A 30 -8.62 -5.68 -7.94
N GLY A 31 -8.58 -5.77 -9.28
CA GLY A 31 -9.42 -4.95 -10.16
C GLY A 31 -9.10 -3.46 -10.13
N PHE A 32 -7.87 -3.09 -9.76
CA PHE A 32 -7.44 -1.70 -9.71
C PHE A 32 -6.86 -1.23 -11.04
N ARG A 33 -7.02 0.07 -11.32
CA ARG A 33 -6.52 0.70 -12.55
C ARG A 33 -5.06 1.14 -12.48
N ASP A 34 -4.50 1.24 -11.28
CA ASP A 34 -3.16 1.78 -11.04
C ASP A 34 -2.48 1.10 -9.84
N HIS A 35 -1.15 1.03 -9.88
CA HIS A 35 -0.33 0.42 -8.84
C HIS A 35 -0.39 1.17 -7.52
N GLY A 36 -0.60 2.49 -7.53
CA GLY A 36 -0.69 3.32 -6.32
C GLY A 36 -1.75 2.81 -5.36
N ARG A 37 -2.93 2.44 -5.86
CA ARG A 37 -4.03 1.91 -5.02
C ARG A 37 -3.71 0.55 -4.41
N THR A 38 -2.99 -0.30 -5.15
CA THR A 38 -2.46 -1.58 -4.65
C THR A 38 -1.45 -1.33 -3.53
N ILE A 39 -0.53 -0.39 -3.74
CA ILE A 39 0.51 -0.01 -2.75
C ILE A 39 -0.15 0.54 -1.48
N ASP A 40 -1.10 1.47 -1.60
CA ASP A 40 -1.84 2.03 -0.46
C ASP A 40 -2.51 0.95 0.39
N LYS A 41 -3.16 -0.03 -0.26
CA LYS A 41 -3.83 -1.14 0.41
C LYS A 41 -2.83 -2.01 1.18
N LEU A 42 -1.73 -2.41 0.54
CA LEU A 42 -0.69 -3.23 1.17
C LEU A 42 -0.02 -2.52 2.35
N VAL A 43 0.30 -1.23 2.19
CA VAL A 43 0.89 -0.43 3.27
C VAL A 43 -0.08 -0.31 4.44
N ARG A 44 -1.36 -0.03 4.17
CA ARG A 44 -2.38 0.06 5.22
C ARG A 44 -2.54 -1.25 5.97
N GLU A 45 -2.67 -2.38 5.28
CA GLU A 45 -2.77 -3.71 5.88
C GLU A 45 -1.53 -4.03 6.72
N LYS A 46 -0.33 -3.74 6.22
CA LYS A 46 0.91 -3.95 6.96
C LYS A 46 0.98 -3.09 8.21
N MET A 47 0.61 -1.81 8.13
CA MET A 47 0.60 -0.89 9.29
C MET A 47 -0.43 -1.31 10.33
N LEU A 48 -1.61 -1.79 9.93
CA LEU A 48 -2.59 -2.36 10.85
C LEU A 48 -2.06 -3.63 11.52
N SER A 49 -1.44 -4.53 10.75
CA SER A 49 -0.82 -5.75 11.27
C SER A 49 0.31 -5.47 12.25
N LEU A 50 1.07 -4.39 12.05
CA LEU A 50 2.11 -3.95 12.98
C LEU A 50 1.50 -3.31 14.24
N ARG A 51 0.56 -2.37 14.10
CA ARG A 51 -0.11 -1.71 15.24
C ARG A 51 -0.89 -2.68 16.13
N GLY A 52 -1.49 -3.72 15.57
CA GLY A 52 -2.17 -4.78 16.33
C GLY A 52 -1.22 -5.69 17.13
N LYS A 53 0.09 -5.63 16.89
CA LYS A 53 1.12 -6.36 17.65
C LYS A 53 1.75 -5.53 18.78
N ASP A 54 1.49 -4.23 18.80
CA ASP A 54 1.96 -3.32 19.85
C ASP A 54 1.01 -3.24 21.06
N VAL A 55 -0.23 -3.74 20.96
CA VAL A 55 -1.24 -3.71 22.05
C VAL A 55 -1.32 -5.02 22.85
N CYS A 56 -0.53 -6.04 22.50
CA CYS A 56 -0.37 -7.25 23.33
C CYS A 56 1.10 -7.44 23.72
N LYS A 57 1.65 -6.48 24.47
CA LYS A 57 2.75 -6.76 25.39
C LYS A 57 2.45 -6.10 26.72
N HIS A 58 2.36 -6.97 27.74
CA HIS A 58 2.32 -6.69 29.16
C HIS A 58 1.05 -6.01 29.70
N ASP A 59 0.07 -6.84 30.04
CA ASP A 59 -0.54 -6.76 31.37
C ASP A 59 -0.16 -8.06 32.09
N GLY A 60 0.52 -7.90 33.22
CA GLY A 60 0.84 -8.99 34.14
C GLY A 60 -0.35 -9.42 34.97
#